data_AF-A0AAU9QQE0-F1
#
_entry.id   AF-A0AAU9QQE0-F1
#
_cell.length_a   1.000
_cell.length_b   1.000
_cell.length_c   1.000
_cell.angle_alpha   90.00
_cell.angle_beta   90.00
_cell.angle_gamma   90.00
#
_symmetry.space_group_name_H-M   'P 1'
#
loop_
_entity.id
_entity.type
_entity.pdbx_description
1 polymer ?
#
loop_
_entity_poly.entity_id
_entity_poly.type
_entity_poly.pdbx_seq_one_letter_code
_entity_poly.pdbx_strand_id
1 'polypeptide(L)'
;MKWPLLLCLSLLSPYASADVESEQRELALVMAELDTLDYLITRAEREADYRTPRQFDYQALRLDIRTLQAGIHAYLHPERATPKPITPLGGDYIAEPTHE
;
A
#
# COMPACT_ATOMS: atom_id res chain seq x y z
N MET A 1 -23.80 11.30 51.76
CA MET A 1 -24.42 9.98 52.03
C MET A 1 -24.87 9.42 50.68
N LYS A 2 -24.19 8.36 50.20
CA LYS A 2 -24.74 7.26 49.38
C LYS A 2 -25.55 7.64 48.10
N TRP A 3 -25.15 7.37 46.86
CA TRP A 3 -24.49 6.17 46.34
C TRP A 3 -23.69 6.39 45.05
N PRO A 4 -22.63 5.59 44.85
CA PRO A 4 -21.98 5.35 43.57
C PRO A 4 -22.89 4.44 42.74
N LEU A 5 -23.41 4.93 41.62
CA LEU A 5 -24.15 4.06 40.70
C LEU A 5 -24.12 4.60 39.27
N LEU A 6 -22.93 4.99 38.80
CA LEU A 6 -22.67 5.27 37.39
C LEU A 6 -21.41 4.53 36.91
N LEU A 7 -21.13 3.37 37.50
CA LEU A 7 -20.01 2.50 37.15
C LEU A 7 -20.51 1.08 36.81
N CYS A 8 -21.65 1.01 36.12
CA CYS A 8 -22.24 -0.26 35.68
C CYS A 8 -22.62 -0.26 34.19
N LEU A 9 -22.23 0.75 33.41
CA LEU A 9 -22.50 0.80 31.97
C LEU A 9 -21.23 0.72 31.13
N SER A 10 -20.29 -0.14 31.52
CA SER A 10 -19.13 -0.55 30.71
C SER A 10 -19.30 -1.96 30.14
N LEU A 11 -20.54 -2.39 29.91
CA LEU A 11 -20.87 -3.76 29.46
C LEU A 11 -21.42 -3.85 28.04
N LEU A 12 -21.24 -2.82 27.21
CA LEU A 12 -21.56 -2.90 25.79
C LEU A 12 -20.46 -2.24 24.96
N SER A 13 -19.26 -2.82 25.00
CA SER A 13 -18.24 -2.49 24.01
C SER A 13 -18.45 -3.33 22.75
N PRO A 14 -18.73 -2.72 21.59
CA PRO A 14 -18.59 -3.41 20.31
C PRO A 14 -17.10 -3.53 19.95
N TYR A 15 -16.34 -4.34 20.70
CA TYR A 15 -14.95 -4.70 20.36
C TYR A 15 -14.94 -5.75 19.24
N ALA A 16 -15.37 -5.38 18.04
CA ALA A 16 -15.20 -6.24 16.86
C ALA A 16 -15.22 -5.43 15.56
N SER A 17 -15.98 -4.33 15.51
CA SER A 17 -16.06 -3.47 14.32
C SER A 17 -15.00 -2.37 14.31
N ALA A 18 -14.54 -1.91 15.47
CA ALA A 18 -13.56 -0.83 15.56
C ALA A 18 -12.19 -1.22 14.98
N ASP A 19 -11.79 -2.49 15.09
CA ASP A 19 -10.48 -2.99 14.65
C ASP A 19 -10.41 -3.08 13.12
N VAL A 20 -11.41 -3.70 12.50
CA VAL A 20 -11.53 -3.81 11.03
C VAL A 20 -11.69 -2.43 10.38
N GLU A 21 -12.50 -1.54 10.95
CA GLU A 21 -12.63 -0.16 10.44
C GLU A 21 -11.33 0.65 10.61
N SER A 22 -10.54 0.35 11.65
CA SER A 22 -9.24 1.00 11.84
C SER A 22 -8.21 0.51 10.82
N GLU A 23 -8.13 -0.80 10.58
CA GLU A 23 -7.23 -1.39 9.58
C GLU A 23 -7.55 -0.87 8.16
N GLN A 24 -8.83 -0.88 7.77
CA GLN A 24 -9.25 -0.39 6.46
C GLN A 24 -8.89 1.10 6.25
N ARG A 25 -9.01 1.92 7.31
CA ARG A 25 -8.59 3.32 7.27
C ARG A 25 -7.09 3.45 7.04
N GLU A 26 -6.27 2.70 7.79
CA GLU A 26 -4.82 2.74 7.63
C GLU A 26 -4.38 2.26 6.24
N LEU A 27 -5.01 1.21 5.71
CA LEU A 27 -4.75 0.72 4.36
C LEU A 27 -5.15 1.74 3.27
N ALA A 28 -6.23 2.50 3.49
CA ALA A 28 -6.59 3.60 2.60
C ALA A 28 -5.56 4.73 2.63
N LEU A 29 -4.96 5.02 3.80
CA LEU A 29 -3.85 5.96 3.91
C LEU A 29 -2.60 5.46 3.19
N VAL A 30 -2.28 4.15 3.29
CA VAL A 30 -1.20 3.54 2.53
C VAL A 30 -1.43 3.72 1.02
N MET A 31 -2.65 3.47 0.51
CA MET A 31 -2.96 3.70 -0.91
C MET A 31 -2.75 5.15 -1.33
N ALA A 32 -3.21 6.09 -0.52
CA ALA A 32 -3.02 7.52 -0.79
C ALA A 32 -1.53 7.89 -0.82
N GLU A 33 -0.73 7.39 0.12
CA GLU A 33 0.72 7.64 0.14
C GLU A 33 1.40 7.05 -1.10
N LEU A 34 1.05 5.82 -1.50
CA LEU A 34 1.55 5.19 -2.72
C LEU A 34 1.22 6.00 -3.97
N ASP A 35 0.03 6.59 -4.06
CA ASP A 35 -0.35 7.47 -5.17
C ASP A 35 0.53 8.74 -5.23
N THR A 36 0.93 9.28 -4.08
CA THR A 36 1.81 10.47 -4.06
C THR A 36 3.22 10.17 -4.56
N LEU A 37 3.67 8.90 -4.51
CA LEU A 37 5.02 8.52 -4.96
C LEU A 37 5.23 8.77 -6.45
N ASP A 38 4.18 8.79 -7.27
CA ASP A 38 4.31 9.04 -8.71
C ASP A 38 5.02 10.38 -9.00
N TYR A 39 4.73 11.41 -8.20
CA TYR A 39 5.40 12.70 -8.31
C TYR A 39 6.90 12.61 -7.97
N LEU A 40 7.25 11.90 -6.90
CA LEU A 40 8.64 11.73 -6.47
C LEU A 40 9.44 10.91 -7.48
N ILE A 41 8.85 9.85 -8.01
CA ILE A 41 9.44 8.99 -9.05
C ILE A 41 9.68 9.80 -10.31
N THR A 42 8.68 10.57 -10.76
CA THR A 42 8.81 11.43 -11.95
C THR A 42 9.84 12.54 -11.76
N ARG A 43 9.98 13.10 -10.56
CA ARG A 43 11.05 14.05 -10.27
C ARG A 43 12.43 13.37 -10.28
N ALA A 44 12.57 12.24 -9.62
CA ALA A 44 13.82 11.49 -9.59
C ALA A 44 14.27 11.05 -10.99
N GLU A 45 13.34 10.57 -11.82
CA GLU A 45 13.59 10.21 -13.22
C GLU A 45 14.09 11.42 -14.03
N ARG A 46 13.49 12.60 -13.87
CA ARG A 46 13.96 13.84 -14.52
C ARG A 46 15.34 14.30 -14.05
N GLU A 47 15.69 14.04 -12.81
CA GLU A 47 16.97 14.43 -12.19
C GLU A 47 18.08 13.39 -12.39
N ALA A 48 17.78 12.23 -12.97
CA ALA A 48 18.72 11.13 -13.12
C ALA A 48 19.88 11.46 -14.06
N ASP A 49 21.09 11.05 -13.67
CA ASP A 49 22.27 11.10 -14.54
C ASP A 49 22.36 9.83 -15.40
N TYR A 50 21.79 9.91 -16.60
CA TYR A 50 21.79 8.82 -17.59
C TYR A 50 23.16 8.53 -18.23
N ARG A 51 24.21 9.27 -17.86
CA ARG A 51 25.59 8.98 -18.31
C ARG A 51 26.25 7.87 -17.50
N THR A 52 25.63 7.47 -16.38
CA THR A 52 26.11 6.40 -15.53
C THR A 52 25.75 5.02 -16.12
N PRO A 53 26.66 4.02 -16.01
CA PRO A 53 26.42 2.68 -16.54
C PRO A 53 25.39 1.89 -15.72
N ARG A 54 25.11 2.31 -14.48
CA ARG A 54 24.08 1.72 -13.62
C ARG A 54 22.90 2.69 -13.56
N GLN A 55 21.89 2.43 -14.37
CA GLN A 55 20.67 3.23 -14.38
C GLN A 55 19.60 2.58 -13.49
N PHE A 56 18.73 3.42 -12.93
CA PHE A 56 17.57 2.98 -12.16
C PHE A 56 16.39 2.75 -13.10
N ASP A 57 15.73 1.59 -12.99
CA ASP A 57 14.52 1.27 -13.75
C ASP A 57 13.28 1.82 -13.04
N TYR A 58 12.92 3.05 -13.43
CA TYR A 58 11.72 3.72 -12.93
C TYR A 58 10.43 3.02 -13.38
N GLN A 59 10.43 2.31 -14.51
CA GLN A 59 9.26 1.59 -14.99
C GLN A 59 9.00 0.35 -14.15
N ALA A 60 10.04 -0.40 -13.79
CA ALA A 60 9.96 -1.53 -12.86
C ALA A 60 9.44 -1.08 -11.49
N LEU A 61 9.91 0.04 -10.94
CA LEU A 61 9.40 0.59 -9.67
C LEU A 61 7.91 0.97 -9.76
N ARG A 62 7.49 1.65 -10.84
CA ARG A 62 6.08 2.02 -11.04
C ARG A 62 5.19 0.77 -11.17
N LEU A 63 5.69 -0.29 -11.80
CA LEU A 63 4.97 -1.56 -11.91
C LEU A 63 4.76 -2.21 -10.53
N ASP A 64 5.79 -2.24 -9.70
CA ASP A 64 5.71 -2.81 -8.35
C ASP A 64 4.76 -2.00 -7.46
N ILE A 65 4.76 -0.66 -7.55
CA ILE A 65 3.80 0.18 -6.82
C ILE A 65 2.36 -0.12 -7.25
N ARG A 66 2.09 -0.24 -8.55
CA ARG A 66 0.76 -0.63 -9.04
C ARG A 66 0.35 -2.02 -8.55
N THR A 67 1.31 -2.94 -8.46
CA THR A 67 1.09 -4.29 -7.93
C THR A 67 0.71 -4.25 -6.45
N LEU A 68 1.39 -3.42 -5.64
CA LEU A 68 1.03 -3.17 -4.24
C LEU A 68 -0.37 -2.58 -4.11
N GLN A 69 -0.68 -1.54 -4.89
CA GLN A 69 -2.00 -0.90 -4.91
C GLN A 69 -3.11 -1.90 -5.28
N ALA A 70 -2.88 -2.74 -6.29
CA ALA A 70 -3.82 -3.77 -6.69
C ALA A 70 -4.03 -4.83 -5.60
N GLY A 71 -2.97 -5.20 -4.87
CA GLY A 71 -3.04 -6.13 -3.75
C GLY A 71 -3.87 -5.57 -2.58
N ILE A 72 -3.60 -4.33 -2.18
CA ILE A 72 -4.35 -3.65 -1.11
C ILE A 72 -5.82 -3.47 -1.52
N HIS A 73 -6.08 -3.02 -2.75
CA HIS A 73 -7.45 -2.87 -3.26
C HIS A 73 -8.22 -4.19 -3.25
N ALA A 74 -7.59 -5.30 -3.66
CA ALA A 74 -8.21 -6.62 -3.65
C ALA A 74 -8.51 -7.13 -2.23
N TYR A 75 -7.67 -6.80 -1.25
CA TYR A 75 -7.93 -7.11 0.15
C TYR A 75 -9.12 -6.32 0.71
N LEU A 76 -9.20 -5.02 0.41
CA LEU A 76 -10.30 -4.15 0.85
C LEU A 76 -11.64 -4.50 0.16
N HIS A 77 -11.61 -5.06 -1.05
CA HIS A 77 -12.79 -5.41 -1.84
C HIS A 77 -12.75 -6.89 -2.25
N PRO A 78 -12.91 -7.83 -1.29
CA PRO A 78 -12.76 -9.24 -1.58
C PRO A 78 -13.87 -9.71 -2.53
N GLU A 79 -13.50 -10.11 -3.74
CA GLU A 79 -14.37 -10.90 -4.61
C GLU A 79 -14.43 -12.34 -4.11
N ARG A 80 -15.60 -12.97 -4.21
CA ARG A 80 -15.79 -14.34 -3.72
C ARG A 80 -14.91 -15.34 -4.51
N ALA A 81 -13.89 -15.88 -3.83
CA ALA A 81 -13.27 -17.19 -3.99
C ALA A 81 -12.85 -17.66 -5.41
N THR A 82 -12.29 -16.78 -6.24
CA THR A 82 -11.43 -17.24 -7.35
C THR A 82 -9.96 -17.12 -6.93
N PRO A 83 -9.19 -18.23 -6.91
CA PRO A 83 -7.74 -18.16 -6.73
C PRO A 83 -7.14 -17.26 -7.82
N LYS A 84 -6.62 -16.11 -7.43
CA LYS A 84 -5.90 -15.21 -8.34
C LYS A 84 -4.42 -15.60 -8.32
N PRO A 85 -3.75 -15.72 -9.48
CA PRO A 85 -2.31 -15.92 -9.49
C PRO A 85 -1.61 -14.79 -8.73
N ILE A 86 -0.70 -15.16 -7.83
CA ILE A 86 0.14 -14.21 -7.09
C ILE A 86 1.19 -13.71 -8.08
N THR A 87 1.19 -12.41 -8.33
CA THR A 87 2.26 -11.76 -9.10
C THR A 87 3.33 -11.31 -8.11
N PRO A 88 4.56 -11.84 -8.17
CA PRO A 88 5.64 -11.38 -7.31
C PRO A 88 6.02 -9.94 -7.68
N LEU A 89 6.51 -9.18 -6.71
CA LEU A 89 7.20 -7.91 -6.99
C LEU A 89 8.50 -8.22 -7.71
N GLY A 90 8.86 -7.39 -8.69
CA GLY A 90 10.12 -7.50 -9.42
C GLY A 90 11.30 -7.30 -8.47
N GLY A 91 11.30 -6.18 -7.72
CA GLY A 91 12.29 -5.88 -6.69
C GLY A 91 13.73 -5.62 -7.18
N ASP A 92 14.04 -5.91 -8.44
CA ASP A 92 15.24 -5.45 -9.13
C ASP A 92 14.90 -4.21 -9.96
N TYR A 93 15.55 -3.10 -9.63
CA TYR A 93 15.37 -1.81 -10.28
C TYR A 93 16.67 -1.35 -10.97
N ILE A 94 17.57 -2.27 -11.28
CA ILE A 94 18.71 -1.98 -12.14
C ILE A 94 18.22 -2.15 -13.58
N ALA A 95 18.29 -1.08 -14.38
CA ALA A 95 17.94 -1.17 -15.79
C ALA A 95 18.86 -2.17 -16.48
N GLU A 96 18.28 -3.10 -17.24
CA GLU A 96 19.07 -4.01 -18.07
C GLU A 96 19.84 -3.19 -19.12
N PRO A 97 21.12 -3.51 -19.37
CA PRO A 97 21.86 -2.88 -20.45
C PRO A 97 21.14 -3.20 -21.77
N THR A 98 20.70 -2.18 -22.50
CA THR A 98 20.10 -2.35 -23.83
C THR A 98 21.11 -3.06 -24.74
N HIS A 99 20.89 -4.35 -24.99
CA HIS A 99 21.61 -5.10 -26.00
C HIS A 99 20.95 -4.80 -27.36
N GLU A 100 21.47 -3.80 -28.07
CA GLU A 100 21.19 -3.59 -29.51
C GLU A 100 22.00 -4.57 -30.39
#